data_AF-A0A948EVL0-F1
#
_entry.id   AF-A0A948EVL0-F1
#
_cell.length_a   1.000
_cell.length_b   1.000
_cell.length_c   1.000
_cell.angle_alpha   90.00
_cell.angle_beta   90.00
_cell.angle_gamma   90.00
#
_symmetry.space_group_name_H-M   'P 1'
#
loop_
_entity.id
_entity.type
_entity.pdbx_description
1 polymer ?
#
loop_
_entity_poly.entity_id
_entity_poly.type
_entity_poly.pdbx_seq_one_letter_code
_entity_poly.pdbx_strand_id
1 'polypeptide(L)'
;FTVGENRGDTRIGWLDRDLAFHEEARHSTPDSDEARALRATPDGGYCLLLARDYARVLERRDAAGALLWQHPLVDHGSRLLALRDGGCVVGAGPESGATSLRLRKYSRDGEVAWSQEIAGRWTPKSLLETPAGGLIVTGTEVPANYRGAVAYVMHISAADLGRANLKPPVR
;
A
#
# COMPACT_ATOMS: atom_id res chain seq x y z
N PHE A 1 -35.45 -17.83 9.79
CA PHE A 1 -34.67 -16.79 9.10
C PHE A 1 -33.58 -16.35 10.05
N THR A 2 -32.39 -16.92 9.94
CA THR A 2 -31.24 -16.48 10.72
C THR A 2 -30.46 -15.56 9.80
N VAL A 3 -30.48 -14.26 10.07
CA VAL A 3 -29.59 -13.30 9.44
C VAL A 3 -28.20 -13.63 9.99
N GLY A 4 -27.44 -14.43 9.24
CA GLY A 4 -26.03 -14.66 9.56
C GLY A 4 -25.30 -13.34 9.37
N GLU A 5 -24.89 -12.73 10.48
CA GLU A 5 -23.98 -11.59 10.43
C GLU A 5 -22.72 -12.01 9.70
N ASN A 6 -22.45 -11.34 8.58
CA ASN A 6 -21.34 -11.63 7.68
C ASN A 6 -20.05 -11.05 8.30
N ARG A 7 -19.61 -11.58 9.44
CA ARG A 7 -18.42 -11.12 10.16
C ARG A 7 -17.17 -11.60 9.44
N GLY A 8 -16.41 -10.70 8.83
CA GLY A 8 -15.12 -11.01 8.23
C GLY A 8 -14.01 -10.85 9.28
N ASP A 9 -13.39 -11.96 9.69
CA ASP A 9 -12.19 -11.90 10.55
C ASP A 9 -10.93 -11.86 9.68
N THR A 10 -10.06 -10.87 9.91
CA THR A 10 -8.67 -10.91 9.43
C THR A 10 -7.79 -11.55 10.50
N ARG A 11 -7.03 -12.58 10.11
CA ARG A 11 -6.07 -13.26 11.00
C ARG A 11 -4.65 -13.02 10.50
N ILE A 12 -3.76 -12.69 11.42
CA ILE A 12 -2.32 -12.59 11.18
C ILE A 12 -1.66 -13.73 11.94
N GLY A 13 -0.78 -14.44 11.25
CA GLY A 13 -0.08 -15.58 11.82
C GLY A 13 0.96 -16.11 10.86
N TRP A 14 1.59 -17.20 11.27
CA TRP A 14 2.64 -17.86 10.51
C TRP A 14 2.38 -19.36 10.46
N LEU A 15 2.95 -20.02 9.46
CA LEU A 15 2.93 -21.47 9.35
C LEU A 15 4.27 -22.01 9.86
N ASP A 16 4.22 -23.04 10.69
CA ASP A 16 5.43 -23.77 11.06
C ASP A 16 5.91 -24.71 9.93
N ARG A 17 6.97 -25.48 10.22
CA ARG A 17 7.52 -26.44 9.25
C ARG A 17 6.57 -27.58 8.89
N ASP A 18 5.55 -27.81 9.73
CA ASP A 18 4.52 -28.83 9.53
C ASP A 18 3.25 -28.22 8.90
N LEU A 19 3.31 -26.95 8.49
CA LEU A 19 2.21 -26.17 7.93
C LEU A 19 1.04 -25.97 8.91
N ALA A 20 1.28 -26.08 10.22
CA ALA A 20 0.29 -25.68 11.21
C ALA A 20 0.26 -24.16 11.35
N PHE A 21 -0.94 -23.58 11.36
CA PHE A 21 -1.14 -22.14 11.51
C PHE A 21 -1.09 -21.74 12.98
N HIS A 22 -0.18 -20.82 13.30
CA HIS A 22 -0.03 -20.18 14.59
C HIS A 22 -0.59 -18.76 14.49
N GLU A 23 -1.71 -18.50 15.15
CA GLU A 23 -2.36 -17.19 15.17
C GLU A 23 -1.59 -16.25 16.11
N GLU A 24 -1.12 -15.13 15.58
CA GLU A 24 -0.46 -14.07 16.36
C GLU A 24 -1.47 -13.00 16.75
N ALA A 25 -2.32 -12.59 15.80
CA ALA A 25 -3.33 -11.58 16.02
C ALA A 25 -4.59 -11.84 15.21
N ARG A 26 -5.72 -11.36 15.73
CA ARG A 26 -7.03 -11.39 15.08
C ARG A 26 -7.65 -10.01 15.11
N HIS A 27 -8.20 -9.61 13.97
CA HIS A 27 -9.00 -8.42 13.80
C HIS A 27 -10.42 -8.84 13.45
N SER A 28 -11.28 -8.80 14.47
CA SER A 28 -12.71 -9.05 14.33
C SER A 28 -13.44 -7.72 14.33
N THR A 29 -13.99 -7.35 13.18
CA THR A 29 -14.97 -6.26 13.08
C THR A 29 -16.32 -6.88 12.71
N PRO A 30 -17.44 -6.16 12.93
CA PRO A 30 -18.75 -6.57 12.42
C PRO A 30 -18.80 -6.70 10.89
N ASP A 31 -17.78 -6.17 10.21
CA ASP A 31 -17.74 -5.87 8.79
C ASP A 31 -16.78 -6.81 8.03
N SER A 32 -16.75 -6.74 6.69
CA SER A 32 -15.81 -7.55 5.92
C SER A 32 -14.41 -6.94 5.96
N ASP A 33 -13.59 -7.35 6.93
CA ASP A 33 -12.17 -6.97 6.97
C ASP A 33 -11.35 -7.88 6.03
N GLU A 34 -10.78 -7.31 4.97
CA GLU A 34 -9.82 -7.98 4.08
C GLU A 34 -8.41 -7.39 4.27
N ALA A 35 -7.46 -8.20 4.71
CA ALA A 35 -6.04 -7.85 4.62
C ALA A 35 -5.56 -7.87 3.16
N ARG A 36 -5.13 -6.71 2.67
CA ARG A 36 -4.72 -6.50 1.27
C ARG A 36 -3.22 -6.63 1.07
N ALA A 37 -2.44 -6.17 2.05
CA ALA A 37 -0.98 -6.26 2.01
C ALA A 37 -0.40 -6.17 3.41
N LEU A 38 0.61 -6.99 3.70
CA LEU A 38 1.42 -6.94 4.91
C LEU A 38 2.89 -6.82 4.54
N ARG A 39 3.63 -5.95 5.21
CA ARG A 39 5.07 -5.75 5.00
C ARG A 39 5.78 -5.61 6.33
N ALA A 40 6.74 -6.49 6.62
CA ALA A 40 7.61 -6.37 7.78
C ALA A 40 8.49 -5.12 7.66
N THR A 41 8.78 -4.48 8.79
CA THR A 41 9.69 -3.35 8.91
C THR A 41 11.01 -3.79 9.57
N PRO A 42 12.13 -3.07 9.36
CA PRO A 42 13.44 -3.46 9.91
C PRO A 42 13.51 -3.54 11.44
N ASP A 43 12.62 -2.85 12.15
CA ASP A 43 12.53 -2.87 13.61
C ASP A 43 11.68 -4.02 14.17
N GLY A 44 11.35 -5.02 13.33
CA GLY A 44 10.61 -6.23 13.73
C GLY A 44 9.09 -6.08 13.75
N GLY A 45 8.57 -4.87 13.55
CA GLY A 45 7.14 -4.66 13.36
C GLY A 45 6.68 -4.90 11.92
N TYR A 46 5.46 -4.46 11.59
CA TYR A 46 4.93 -4.47 10.23
C TYR A 46 4.01 -3.29 9.90
N CYS A 47 3.83 -3.02 8.62
CA CYS A 47 2.76 -2.20 8.07
C CYS A 47 1.69 -3.09 7.42
N LEU A 48 0.43 -2.71 7.55
CA LEU A 48 -0.72 -3.47 7.08
C LEU A 48 -1.68 -2.56 6.32
N LEU A 49 -2.11 -3.01 5.14
CA LEU A 49 -3.19 -2.38 4.39
C LEU A 49 -4.44 -3.22 4.56
N LEU A 50 -5.47 -2.63 5.14
CA LEU A 50 -6.76 -3.25 5.38
C LEU A 50 -7.84 -2.62 4.50
N ALA A 51 -8.77 -3.46 4.10
CA ALA A 51 -10.03 -3.09 3.48
C ALA A 51 -11.13 -3.36 4.50
N ARG A 52 -11.81 -2.31 4.97
CA ARG A 52 -12.96 -2.40 5.87
C ARG A 52 -14.15 -1.76 5.18
N ASP A 53 -15.09 -2.56 4.74
CA ASP A 53 -16.15 -2.16 3.80
C ASP A 53 -15.58 -1.43 2.56
N TYR A 54 -15.96 -0.16 2.40
CA TYR A 54 -15.52 0.77 1.37
C TYR A 54 -14.33 1.62 1.79
N ALA A 55 -13.92 1.57 3.06
CA ALA A 55 -12.75 2.27 3.55
C ALA A 55 -11.48 1.45 3.35
N ARG A 56 -10.36 2.14 3.20
CA ARG A 56 -9.02 1.54 3.27
C ARG A 56 -8.29 2.15 4.45
N VAL A 57 -7.57 1.33 5.20
CA VAL A 57 -6.81 1.77 6.36
C VAL A 57 -5.38 1.24 6.24
N LEU A 58 -4.42 2.14 6.42
CA LEU A 58 -3.03 1.79 6.62
C LEU A 58 -2.76 1.76 8.12
N GLU A 59 -2.22 0.65 8.63
CA GLU A 59 -1.79 0.52 10.01
C GLU A 59 -0.29 0.24 10.09
N ARG A 60 0.31 0.66 11.20
CA ARG A 60 1.64 0.25 11.64
C ARG A 60 1.54 -0.42 13.00
N ARG A 61 2.19 -1.56 13.15
CA ARG A 61 2.23 -2.35 14.38
C ARG A 61 3.63 -2.71 14.80
N ASP A 62 3.91 -2.70 16.10
CA ASP A 62 5.21 -3.14 16.60
C ASP A 62 5.42 -4.66 16.46
N ALA A 63 6.56 -5.17 16.95
CA ALA A 63 6.92 -6.58 16.88
C ALA A 63 6.03 -7.49 17.75
N ALA A 64 5.25 -6.92 18.68
CA ALA A 64 4.26 -7.66 19.48
C ALA A 64 2.85 -7.53 18.89
N GLY A 65 2.69 -6.88 17.74
CA GLY A 65 1.41 -6.65 17.08
C GLY A 65 0.60 -5.48 17.63
N ALA A 66 1.14 -4.69 18.57
CA ALA A 66 0.43 -3.54 19.12
C ALA A 66 0.34 -2.41 18.08
N LEU A 67 -0.83 -1.78 17.98
CA LEU A 67 -1.07 -0.67 17.05
C LEU A 67 -0.24 0.55 17.47
N LEU A 68 0.62 1.02 16.57
CA LEU A 68 1.41 2.24 16.76
C LEU A 68 0.66 3.45 16.19
N TRP A 69 0.19 3.35 14.95
CA TRP A 69 -0.62 4.38 14.31
C TRP A 69 -1.46 3.80 13.17
N GLN A 70 -2.46 4.57 12.73
CA GLN A 70 -3.28 4.25 11.56
C GLN A 70 -3.68 5.49 10.78
N HIS A 71 -3.87 5.33 9.47
CA HIS A 71 -4.35 6.37 8.55
C HIS A 71 -5.47 5.86 7.66
N PRO A 72 -6.59 6.60 7.51
CA PRO A 72 -7.55 6.31 6.46
C PRO A 72 -6.93 6.63 5.10
N LEU A 73 -7.19 5.75 4.14
CA LEU A 73 -6.83 5.90 2.75
C LEU A 73 -8.10 6.04 1.92
N VAL A 74 -8.11 7.05 1.07
CA VAL A 74 -9.21 7.33 0.14
C VAL A 74 -9.12 6.50 -1.14
N ASP A 75 -8.01 5.81 -1.38
CA ASP A 75 -7.72 5.23 -2.69
C ASP A 75 -7.73 3.70 -2.68
N HIS A 76 -8.58 3.15 -3.53
CA HIS A 76 -8.75 1.75 -3.85
C HIS A 76 -7.54 1.26 -4.67
N GLY A 77 -7.19 -0.01 -4.48
CA GLY A 77 -6.13 -0.65 -5.25
C GLY A 77 -4.71 -0.26 -4.84
N SER A 78 -4.51 0.20 -3.60
CA SER A 78 -3.20 0.62 -3.10
C SER A 78 -2.17 -0.54 -3.05
N ARG A 79 -0.89 -0.19 -3.18
CA ARG A 79 0.28 -1.05 -2.97
C ARG A 79 1.04 -0.51 -1.77
N LEU A 80 1.63 -1.43 -1.00
CA LEU A 80 2.35 -1.11 0.22
C LEU A 80 3.81 -1.57 0.12
N LEU A 81 4.70 -0.69 0.53
CA LEU A 81 6.13 -0.93 0.70
C LEU A 81 6.56 -0.46 2.08
N ALA A 82 7.15 -1.34 2.89
CA ALA A 82 7.92 -0.93 4.06
C ALA A 82 9.32 -0.48 3.61
N LEU A 83 9.82 0.60 4.20
CA LEU A 83 11.11 1.20 3.88
C LEU A 83 12.18 0.82 4.90
N ARG A 84 13.45 0.95 4.49
CA ARG A 84 14.61 0.71 5.37
C ARG A 84 14.69 1.68 6.55
N ASP A 85 14.07 2.85 6.44
CA ASP A 85 14.00 3.83 7.54
C ASP A 85 12.87 3.56 8.54
N GLY A 86 12.14 2.45 8.38
CA GLY A 86 11.02 2.07 9.24
C GLY A 86 9.69 2.75 8.91
N GLY A 87 9.69 3.67 7.92
CA GLY A 87 8.47 4.21 7.33
C GLY A 87 7.87 3.28 6.27
N CYS A 88 6.84 3.76 5.58
CA CYS A 88 6.24 3.03 4.46
C CYS A 88 5.70 3.95 3.37
N VAL A 89 5.64 3.42 2.15
CA VAL A 89 5.03 4.08 0.99
C VAL A 89 3.77 3.34 0.59
N VAL A 90 2.71 4.11 0.37
CA VAL A 90 1.49 3.66 -0.30
C VAL A 90 1.46 4.24 -1.70
N GLY A 91 1.21 3.38 -2.69
CA GLY A 91 1.00 3.78 -4.08
C GLY A 91 -0.39 3.38 -4.55
N ALA A 92 -1.18 4.32 -5.04
CA ALA A 92 -2.51 4.07 -5.55
C ALA A 92 -2.68 4.60 -6.96
N GLY A 93 -3.27 3.78 -7.82
CA GLY A 93 -3.64 4.19 -9.17
C GLY A 93 -4.89 5.06 -9.15
N PRO A 94 -5.30 5.55 -10.32
CA PRO A 94 -6.56 6.24 -10.44
C PRO A 94 -7.74 5.30 -10.15
N GLU A 95 -8.60 5.70 -9.23
CA GLU A 95 -9.97 5.19 -9.18
C GLU A 95 -10.79 5.72 -10.35
N SER A 96 -11.92 5.07 -10.66
CA SER A 96 -12.91 5.47 -11.67
C SER A 96 -13.02 6.99 -11.87
N GLY A 97 -12.27 7.55 -12.83
CA GLY A 97 -12.28 8.98 -13.19
C GLY A 97 -11.03 9.79 -12.78
N ALA A 98 -10.20 9.31 -11.85
CA ALA A 98 -8.93 9.94 -11.51
C ALA A 98 -7.91 9.82 -12.66
N THR A 99 -6.97 10.77 -12.71
CA THR A 99 -6.01 10.90 -13.83
C THR A 99 -4.56 10.85 -13.38
N SER A 100 -4.29 10.24 -12.22
CA SER A 100 -2.94 10.24 -11.65
C SER A 100 -2.63 9.02 -10.78
N LEU A 101 -1.35 8.67 -10.76
CA LEU A 101 -0.75 7.83 -9.74
C LEU A 101 -0.39 8.69 -8.55
N ARG A 102 -0.86 8.26 -7.38
CA ARG A 102 -0.56 8.91 -6.10
C ARG A 102 0.37 8.02 -5.29
N LEU A 103 1.47 8.62 -4.83
CA LEU A 103 2.44 8.02 -3.94
C LEU A 103 2.48 8.84 -2.65
N ARG A 104 2.47 8.18 -1.51
CA ARG A 104 2.54 8.86 -0.20
C ARG A 104 3.42 8.07 0.75
N LYS A 105 4.40 8.77 1.35
CA LYS A 105 5.28 8.22 2.38
C LYS A 105 4.80 8.64 3.76
N TYR A 106 4.73 7.66 4.65
CA TYR A 106 4.57 7.85 6.08
C TYR A 106 5.89 7.53 6.78
N SER A 107 6.27 8.35 7.75
CA SER A 107 7.43 8.10 8.62
C SER A 107 7.15 6.91 9.54
N ARG A 108 8.19 6.47 10.26
CA ARG A 108 8.07 5.45 11.29
C ARG A 108 7.03 5.82 12.37
N ASP A 109 6.94 7.11 12.69
CA ASP A 109 6.05 7.66 13.70
C ASP A 109 4.64 7.98 13.16
N GLY A 110 4.41 7.77 11.87
CA GLY A 110 3.10 7.94 11.24
C GLY A 110 2.87 9.31 10.60
N GLU A 111 3.86 10.20 10.61
CA GLU A 111 3.74 11.51 9.96
C GLU A 111 3.86 11.39 8.44
N VAL A 112 3.11 12.22 7.69
CA VAL A 112 3.25 12.26 6.22
C VAL A 112 4.56 12.95 5.86
N ALA A 113 5.57 12.17 5.46
CA ALA A 113 6.88 12.70 5.09
C ALA A 113 6.87 13.39 3.73
N TRP A 114 6.13 12.82 2.76
CA TRP A 114 5.87 13.46 1.47
C TRP A 114 4.68 12.82 0.77
N SER A 115 4.10 13.56 -0.18
CA SER A 115 3.08 13.08 -1.11
C SER A 115 3.45 13.52 -2.52
N GLN A 116 3.18 12.68 -3.50
CA GLN A 116 3.52 12.92 -4.89
C GLN A 116 2.42 12.40 -5.81
N GLU A 117 2.09 13.23 -6.79
CA GLU A 117 1.11 12.91 -7.82
C GLU A 117 1.78 12.95 -9.20
N ILE A 118 1.55 11.90 -9.98
CA ILE A 118 2.12 11.72 -11.31
C ILE A 118 0.96 11.61 -12.29
N ALA A 119 0.84 12.60 -13.16
CA ALA A 119 -0.25 12.68 -14.14
C ALA A 119 -0.19 11.50 -15.12
N GLY A 120 -1.36 10.97 -15.46
CA GLY A 120 -1.57 9.83 -16.35
C GLY A 120 -2.29 8.68 -15.66
N ARG A 121 -2.75 7.71 -16.46
CA ARG A 121 -3.58 6.59 -15.98
C ARG A 121 -2.72 5.39 -15.60
N TRP A 122 -1.89 5.57 -14.57
CA TRP A 122 -0.96 4.53 -14.12
C TRP A 122 -1.53 3.73 -12.95
N THR A 123 -1.70 2.43 -13.15
CA THR A 123 -2.11 1.48 -12.10
C THR A 123 -0.87 0.77 -11.54
N PRO A 124 -0.44 1.06 -10.31
CA PRO A 124 0.74 0.42 -9.73
C PRO A 124 0.44 -1.04 -9.40
N LYS A 125 1.43 -1.90 -9.62
CA LYS A 125 1.39 -3.33 -9.31
C LYS A 125 2.44 -3.71 -8.26
N SER A 126 3.61 -3.07 -8.27
CA SER A 126 4.63 -3.24 -7.23
C SER A 126 5.38 -1.94 -6.96
N LEU A 127 5.96 -1.87 -5.77
CA LEU A 127 6.80 -0.78 -5.27
C LEU A 127 8.09 -1.40 -4.71
N LEU A 128 9.23 -0.77 -4.98
CA LEU A 128 10.53 -1.22 -4.48
C LEU A 128 11.39 0.00 -4.13
N GLU A 129 12.01 -0.02 -2.94
CA GLU A 129 13.00 0.97 -2.56
C GLU A 129 14.35 0.66 -3.26
N THR A 130 15.00 1.67 -3.83
CA THR A 130 16.31 1.48 -4.45
C THR A 130 17.43 1.66 -3.42
N PRO A 131 18.62 1.04 -3.60
CA PRO A 131 19.75 1.23 -2.69
C PRO A 131 20.10 2.71 -2.45
N ALA A 132 19.97 3.54 -3.50
CA ALA A 132 20.22 4.99 -3.47
C ALA A 132 19.09 5.82 -2.81
N GLY A 133 18.05 5.18 -2.25
CA GLY A 133 16.95 5.85 -1.55
C GLY A 133 15.83 6.37 -2.46
N GLY A 134 15.82 5.96 -3.73
CA GLY A 134 14.72 6.22 -4.66
C GLY A 134 13.63 5.16 -4.60
N LEU A 135 12.69 5.22 -5.55
CA LEU A 135 11.57 4.30 -5.67
C LEU A 135 11.45 3.77 -7.10
N ILE A 136 11.27 2.46 -7.24
CA ILE A 136 10.81 1.83 -8.48
C ILE A 136 9.32 1.52 -8.33
N VAL A 137 8.54 1.94 -9.31
CA VAL A 137 7.12 1.63 -9.44
C VAL A 137 6.93 0.84 -10.72
N THR A 138 6.32 -0.34 -10.61
CA THR A 138 5.91 -1.12 -11.78
C THR A 138 4.40 -1.11 -11.90
N GLY A 139 3.87 -1.27 -13.11
CA GLY A 139 2.44 -1.39 -13.29
C GLY A 139 1.98 -1.37 -14.73
N THR A 140 0.75 -0.94 -14.91
CA THR A 140 0.14 -0.78 -16.23
C THR A 140 -0.34 0.65 -16.42
N GLU A 141 -0.04 1.25 -17.57
CA GLU A 141 -0.59 2.52 -18.02
C GLU A 141 -1.70 2.26 -19.03
N VAL A 142 -2.82 2.97 -18.91
CA VAL A 142 -3.85 3.02 -19.97
C VAL A 142 -3.64 4.30 -20.77
N PRO A 143 -3.16 4.23 -22.03
CA PRO A 143 -2.96 5.42 -22.85
C PRO A 143 -4.28 6.16 -23.10
N ALA A 144 -4.20 7.46 -23.38
CA ALA A 144 -5.38 8.30 -23.61
C ALA A 144 -6.27 7.84 -24.77
N ASN A 145 -5.73 7.08 -25.73
CA ASN A 145 -6.46 6.52 -26.85
C ASN A 145 -7.12 5.15 -26.55
N TYR A 146 -7.01 4.66 -25.31
CA TYR A 146 -7.59 3.39 -24.82
C TYR A 146 -7.20 2.13 -25.62
N ARG A 147 -6.10 2.18 -26.39
CA ARG A 147 -5.63 1.03 -27.20
C ARG A 147 -4.79 0.04 -26.38
N GLY A 148 -5.41 -0.53 -25.36
CA GLY A 148 -4.79 -1.54 -24.50
C GLY A 148 -3.85 -0.96 -23.45
N ALA A 149 -3.70 -1.67 -22.33
CA ALA A 149 -2.80 -1.26 -21.26
C ALA A 149 -1.35 -1.64 -21.60
N VAL A 150 -0.41 -0.73 -21.34
CA VAL A 150 1.03 -0.93 -21.55
C VAL A 150 1.70 -1.14 -20.19
N ALA A 151 2.57 -2.14 -20.07
CA ALA A 151 3.35 -2.33 -18.85
C ALA A 151 4.42 -1.23 -18.71
N TYR A 152 4.62 -0.71 -17.51
CA TYR A 152 5.67 0.29 -17.23
C TYR A 152 6.56 -0.12 -16.06
N VAL A 153 7.79 0.38 -16.11
CA VAL A 153 8.71 0.45 -14.98
C VAL A 153 9.17 1.90 -14.87
N MET A 154 8.87 2.53 -13.75
CA MET A 154 9.20 3.92 -13.46
C MET A 154 10.21 3.97 -12.33
N HIS A 155 11.33 4.66 -12.57
CA HIS A 155 12.34 4.92 -11.55
C HIS A 155 12.27 6.39 -11.14
N ILE A 156 12.07 6.64 -9.85
CA ILE A 156 12.03 7.97 -9.23
C ILE A 156 13.26 8.08 -8.33
N SER A 157 14.14 9.04 -8.62
CA SER A 157 15.35 9.26 -7.82
C SER A 157 14.98 9.77 -6.42
N ALA A 158 15.86 9.56 -5.43
CA ALA A 158 15.66 10.09 -4.09
C ALA A 158 15.44 11.62 -4.09
N ALA A 159 16.14 12.34 -4.97
CA ALA A 159 16.05 13.79 -5.10
C ALA A 159 14.70 14.27 -5.68
N ASP A 160 13.99 13.39 -6.39
CA ASP A 160 12.70 13.71 -7.04
C ASP A 160 11.48 13.23 -6.25
N LEU A 161 11.68 12.47 -5.17
CA LEU A 161 10.58 12.03 -4.30
C LEU A 161 9.93 13.23 -3.61
N GLY A 162 8.60 13.26 -3.63
CA GLY A 162 7.82 14.34 -3.01
C GLY A 162 7.74 15.63 -3.84
N ARG A 163 8.37 15.68 -5.03
CA ARG A 163 8.20 16.81 -5.95
C ARG A 163 6.82 16.75 -6.62
N ALA A 164 6.14 17.88 -6.70
CA ALA A 164 4.88 17.98 -7.43
C ALA A 164 5.09 17.88 -8.95
N ASN A 165 4.14 17.26 -9.66
CA ASN A 165 3.96 17.34 -11.12
C ASN A 165 5.12 16.83 -12.00
N LEU A 166 5.66 15.65 -11.70
CA LEU A 166 6.47 14.95 -12.69
C LEU A 166 5.57 14.45 -13.82
N LYS A 167 5.72 15.02 -15.02
CA LYS A 167 5.32 14.34 -16.26
C LYS A 167 6.48 13.43 -16.66
N PRO A 168 6.31 12.11 -16.74
CA PRO A 168 7.37 11.25 -17.24
C PRO A 168 7.72 11.71 -18.68
N PRO A 169 9.01 11.81 -19.03
CA PRO A 169 9.40 12.12 -20.40
C PRO A 169 8.88 11.00 -21.30
N VAL A 170 7.98 11.34 -22.22
CA VAL A 170 7.55 10.43 -23.28
C VAL A 170 8.78 10.16 -24.15
N ARG A 171 9.19 8.89 -24.25
CA ARG A 171 10.15 8.43 -25.25
C ARG A 171 9.42 7.71 -26.36
#